data_AF-A0A5C8PG41-F1
#
_entry.id   AF-A0A5C8PG41-F1
#
_cell.length_a   1.000
_cell.length_b   1.000
_cell.length_c   1.000
_cell.angle_alpha   90.00
_cell.angle_beta   90.00
_cell.angle_gamma   90.00
#
_symmetry.space_group_name_H-M   'P 1'
#
loop_
_entity.id
_entity.type
_entity.pdbx_description
1 polymer ?
#
loop_
_entity_poly.entity_id
_entity_poly.type
_entity_poly.pdbx_seq_one_letter_code
_entity_poly.pdbx_strand_id
1 'polypeptide(L)' 'MKTRAALAVAAKRPLEVEMVDLEGPRQGEVLVEIKATGICH' A
#
# COMPACT_ATOMS: atom_id res chain seq x y z
N MET A 1 -10.84 4.43 3.15
CA MET A 1 -10.18 5.75 3.06
C MET A 1 -9.32 5.80 1.81
N LYS A 2 -9.19 6.96 1.17
CA LYS A 2 -8.31 7.14 0.00
C LYS A 2 -6.87 7.31 0.45
N THR A 3 -5.96 6.43 -0.01
CA THR A 3 -4.55 6.41 0.37
C THR A 3 -3.66 6.27 -0.85
N ARG A 4 -2.50 6.94 -0.85
CA ARG A 4 -1.50 6.81 -1.92
C ARG A 4 -0.63 5.56 -1.70
N ALA A 5 -0.49 4.73 -2.72
CA ALA A 5 0.29 3.48 -2.65
C ALA A 5 1.08 3.23 -3.95
N ALA A 6 2.13 2.39 -3.86
CA ALA A 6 2.89 1.91 -5.02
C ALA A 6 2.41 0.51 -5.42
N LEU A 7 1.85 0.37 -6.61
CA LEU A 7 1.19 -0.85 -7.10
C LEU A 7 2.06 -1.57 -8.13
N ALA A 8 2.15 -2.89 -7.99
CA ALA A 8 2.73 -3.79 -8.98
C ALA A 8 1.62 -4.38 -9.86
N VAL A 9 1.28 -3.70 -10.95
CA VAL A 9 0.19 -4.14 -11.86
C VAL A 9 0.57 -5.33 -12.73
N ALA A 10 1.85 -5.52 -13.02
CA ALA A 10 2.38 -6.67 -13.74
C ALA A 10 3.86 -6.92 -13.37
N ALA A 11 4.30 -8.17 -13.53
CA ALA A 11 5.69 -8.53 -13.32
C ALA A 11 6.62 -7.80 -14.30
N LYS A 12 7.85 -7.46 -13.84
CA LYS A 12 8.89 -6.79 -14.63
C LYS A 12 8.51 -5.40 -15.15
N ARG A 13 7.57 -4.72 -14.49
CA ARG A 13 7.23 -3.31 -14.76
C ARG A 13 7.55 -2.44 -13.54
N PRO A 14 7.82 -1.15 -13.72
CA PRO A 14 7.92 -0.21 -12.61
C PRO A 14 6.63 -0.20 -11.78
N LEU A 15 6.76 0.11 -10.49
CA LEU A 15 5.60 0.35 -9.63
C LEU A 15 4.89 1.64 -10.07
N GLU A 16 3.56 1.60 -10.05
CA GLU A 16 2.71 2.75 -10.36
C GLU A 16 2.23 3.40 -9.06
N VAL A 17 2.29 4.73 -8.95
CA VAL A 17 1.87 5.43 -7.73
C VAL A 17 0.45 5.93 -7.89
N GLU A 18 -0.48 5.29 -7.21
CA GLU A 18 -1.92 5.49 -7.41
C GLU A 18 -2.67 5.72 -6.09
N MET A 19 -3.90 6.21 -6.20
CA MET A 19 -4.83 6.37 -5.07
C MET A 19 -5.73 5.13 -4.94
N VAL A 20 -5.65 4.45 -3.81
CA VAL A 20 -6.45 3.25 -3.52
C VAL A 20 -7.47 3.50 -2.41
N ASP A 21 -8.54 2.72 -2.42
CA ASP A 21 -9.50 2.65 -1.31
C ASP A 21 -9.06 1.58 -0.31
N LEU A 22 -8.65 2.02 0.88
CA LEU A 22 -8.28 1.14 1.98
C LEU A 22 -9.45 0.97 2.95
N GLU A 23 -9.91 -0.25 3.15
CA GLU A 23 -10.90 -0.57 4.18
C GLU A 23 -10.32 -0.39 5.60
N GLY A 24 -11.19 -0.16 6.57
CA GLY A 24 -10.80 -0.17 7.99
C GLY A 24 -10.41 -1.57 8.47
N PRO A 25 -9.66 -1.68 9.59
CA PRO A 25 -9.24 -2.97 10.12
C PRO A 25 -10.46 -3.76 10.63
N ARG A 26 -10.41 -5.09 10.46
CA ARG A 26 -11.42 -6.02 10.99
C ARG A 26 -11.02 -6.50 12.39
N GLN A 27 -11.82 -7.41 12.96
CA GLN A 27 -11.54 -7.95 14.30
C GLN A 27 -10.18 -8.66 14.34
N GLY A 28 -9.30 -8.21 15.22
CA GLY A 28 -7.94 -8.75 15.37
C GLY A 28 -6.89 -8.14 14.42
N GLU A 29 -7.28 -7.21 13.55
CA GLU A 29 -6.36 -6.49 12.65
C GLU A 29 -6.00 -5.10 13.20
N VAL A 30 -4.88 -4.55 12.73
CA VAL A 30 -4.43 -3.19 13.06
C VAL A 30 -4.15 -2.43 11.78
N LEU A 31 -4.73 -1.24 11.66
CA LEU A 31 -4.42 -0.31 10.58
C LEU A 31 -3.26 0.59 11.00
N VAL A 32 -2.21 0.63 10.19
CA VAL A 32 -0.97 1.37 10.48
C VAL A 32 -0.76 2.49 9.45
N GLU A 33 -0.39 3.67 9.94
CA GLU A 33 0.08 4.76 9.08
C GLU A 33 1.60 4.65 8.86
N ILE A 34 2.02 4.39 7.62
CA ILE A 34 3.43 4.25 7.29
C ILE A 34 4.08 5.64 7.17
N LYS A 35 4.99 5.96 8.09
CA LYS A 35 5.78 7.21 8.07
C LYS A 35 7.06 7.10 7.25
N ALA A 36 7.67 5.91 7.22
CA ALA A 36 8.88 5.60 6.46
C ALA A 36 8.92 4.12 6.09
N THR A 37 9.56 3.76 4.97
CA THR A 37 9.75 2.38 4.53
C THR A 37 11.10 2.20 3.86
N GLY A 38 11.68 0.99 3.98
CA GLY A 38 12.83 0.54 3.19
C GLY A 38 12.40 -0.30 1.99
N ILE A 39 13.35 -0.66 1.13
CA ILE A 39 13.17 -1.61 0.02
C ILE A 39 14.07 -2.82 0.29
N CYS A 40 13.49 -4.01 0.23
CA CYS A 40 14.24 -5.28 0.31
C CYS A 40 14.57 -5.79 -1.12
N HIS A 41 15.47 -6.76 -1.20
CA HIS A 41 15.81 -7.47 -2.44
C HIS A 41 14.62 -8.29 -2.98
#